data_AF-A0A969N4L7-F1
#
_entry.id   AF-A0A969N4L7-F1
#
_cell.length_a   1.000
_cell.length_b   1.000
_cell.length_c   1.000
_cell.angle_alpha   90.00
_cell.angle_beta   90.00
_cell.angle_gamma   90.00
#
_symmetry.space_group_name_H-M   'P 1'
#
loop_
_entity.id
_entity.type
_entity.pdbx_description
1 polymer ?
#
loop_
_entity_poly.entity_id
_entity_poly.type
_entity_poly.pdbx_seq_one_letter_code
_entity_poly.pdbx_strand_id
1 'polypeptide(L)'
;MLDQQGQRIGQHYGGPTWEMEDGSKVIGELQTRVDAPQSDDIPWLLLQVKSHEGDGVLSEVNWIQRVNTDGGKSPSGGCDHTHQNQEIRVDYSADYYFYKQE
;
A
#
# COMPACT_ATOMS: atom_id res chain seq x y z
N MET A 1 3.23 3.74 -8.46
CA MET A 1 1.75 3.79 -8.53
C MET A 1 1.35 4.28 -9.89
N LEU A 2 0.31 3.67 -10.45
CA LEU A 2 -0.21 4.01 -11.77
C LEU A 2 -1.67 4.46 -11.64
N ASP A 3 -2.14 5.33 -12.52
CA ASP A 3 -3.57 5.59 -12.71
C ASP A 3 -4.24 4.50 -13.56
N GLN A 4 -5.54 4.68 -13.83
CA GLN A 4 -6.33 3.75 -14.65
C GLN A 4 -5.88 3.70 -16.12
N GLN A 5 -5.14 4.71 -16.59
CA GLN A 5 -4.55 4.75 -17.93
C GLN A 5 -3.14 4.14 -17.96
N GLY A 6 -2.62 3.68 -16.81
CA GLY A 6 -1.29 3.10 -16.69
C GLY A 6 -0.18 4.15 -16.58
N GLN A 7 -0.50 5.43 -16.40
CA GLN A 7 0.49 6.49 -16.22
C GLN A 7 1.00 6.47 -14.78
N ARG A 8 2.30 6.66 -14.60
CA ARG A 8 2.88 6.86 -13.26
C ARG A 8 2.32 8.14 -12.63
N ILE A 9 1.87 8.02 -11.39
CA ILE A 9 1.28 9.14 -10.62
C ILE A 9 1.93 9.34 -9.25
N GLY A 10 2.81 8.43 -8.82
CA GLY A 10 3.39 8.49 -7.49
C GLY A 10 4.11 7.21 -7.07
N GLN A 11 4.45 7.17 -5.79
CA GLN A 11 5.24 6.13 -5.16
C GLN A 11 4.58 5.69 -3.84
N HIS A 12 4.73 4.40 -3.53
CA HIS A 12 4.28 3.81 -2.28
C HIS A 12 5.46 3.06 -1.64
N TYR A 13 5.63 3.20 -0.33
CA TYR A 13 6.71 2.55 0.41
C TYR A 13 6.29 2.22 1.85
N GLY A 14 7.16 1.47 2.53
CA GLY A 14 6.91 0.91 3.86
C GLY A 14 6.61 1.98 4.92
N GLY A 15 5.88 1.58 5.98
CA GLY A 15 5.32 2.53 6.94
C GLY A 15 4.04 3.18 6.41
N PRO A 16 3.12 2.37 5.84
CA PRO A 16 2.18 2.72 4.76
C PRO A 16 2.19 4.20 4.35
N THR A 17 3.00 4.53 3.34
CA THR A 17 3.17 5.92 2.87
C THR A 17 2.92 6.01 1.38
N TRP A 18 2.24 7.08 0.95
CA TRP A 18 1.98 7.40 -0.45
C TRP A 18 2.43 8.82 -0.73
N GLU A 19 3.13 9.01 -1.83
CA GLU A 19 3.63 10.30 -2.31
C GLU A 19 3.27 10.45 -3.78
N MET A 20 2.60 11.53 -4.13
CA MET A 20 2.18 11.84 -5.50
C MET A 20 3.19 12.75 -6.20
N GLU A 21 3.12 12.83 -7.52
CA GLU A 21 4.05 13.65 -8.33
C GLU A 21 3.92 15.16 -8.07
N ASP A 22 2.81 15.62 -7.49
CA ASP A 22 2.63 17.01 -7.04
C ASP A 22 3.32 17.31 -5.69
N GLY A 23 4.00 16.31 -5.10
CA GLY A 23 4.70 16.42 -3.82
C GLY A 23 3.81 16.22 -2.59
N SER A 24 2.50 16.04 -2.76
CA SER A 24 1.63 15.69 -1.64
C SER A 24 1.91 14.27 -1.14
N LYS A 25 1.85 14.09 0.17
CA LYS A 25 2.21 12.84 0.84
C LYS A 25 1.35 12.59 2.05
N VAL A 26 1.01 11.32 2.26
CA VAL A 26 0.25 10.85 3.42
C VAL A 26 0.85 9.60 4.03
N ILE A 27 0.76 9.51 5.35
CA ILE A 27 1.08 8.30 6.10
C ILE A 27 -0.21 7.72 6.66
N GLY A 28 -0.45 6.44 6.37
CA GLY A 28 -1.60 5.69 6.87
C GLY A 28 -1.33 5.01 8.21
N GLU A 29 -2.41 4.72 8.91
CA GLU A 29 -2.47 3.84 10.07
C GLU A 29 -3.51 2.76 9.82
N LEU A 30 -3.13 1.50 10.04
CA LEU A 30 -4.04 0.37 9.86
C LEU A 30 -5.19 0.43 10.86
N GLN A 31 -6.43 0.47 10.36
CA GLN A 31 -7.63 0.40 11.20
C GLN A 31 -8.27 -0.98 11.16
N THR A 32 -8.33 -1.60 9.97
CA THR A 32 -8.91 -2.94 9.81
C THR A 32 -8.21 -3.67 8.68
N ARG A 33 -8.12 -5.00 8.83
CA ARG A 33 -7.62 -5.90 7.79
C ARG A 33 -8.58 -7.06 7.60
N VAL A 34 -8.68 -7.53 6.36
CA VAL A 34 -9.39 -8.77 6.01
C VAL A 34 -8.52 -9.56 5.05
N ASP A 35 -8.49 -10.88 5.21
CA ASP A 35 -7.77 -11.75 4.30
C ASP A 35 -8.34 -11.61 2.88
N ALA A 36 -7.44 -11.61 1.89
CA ALA A 36 -7.84 -11.54 0.49
C ALA A 36 -8.53 -12.85 0.05
N PRO A 37 -9.34 -12.82 -1.03
CA PRO A 37 -10.02 -14.02 -1.52
C PRO A 37 -9.08 -15.16 -1.92
N GLN A 38 -7.89 -14.87 -2.45
CA GLN A 38 -6.85 -15.87 -2.68
C GLN A 38 -5.90 -15.92 -1.50
N SER A 39 -5.49 -17.12 -1.10
CA SER A 39 -4.65 -17.32 0.09
C SER A 39 -3.24 -16.78 -0.05
N ASP A 40 -2.76 -16.54 -1.27
CA ASP A 40 -1.40 -16.08 -1.55
C ASP A 40 -1.28 -14.57 -1.77
N ASP A 41 -2.40 -13.86 -1.65
CA ASP A 41 -2.45 -12.41 -1.74
C ASP A 41 -2.31 -11.78 -0.35
N ILE A 42 -1.68 -10.61 -0.29
CA ILE A 42 -1.66 -9.82 0.94
C ILE A 42 -3.06 -9.33 1.34
N PRO A 43 -3.34 -9.12 2.64
CA PRO A 43 -4.66 -8.71 3.10
C PRO A 43 -5.15 -7.38 2.50
N TRP A 44 -6.46 -7.25 2.36
CA TRP A 44 -7.10 -5.97 2.12
C TRP A 44 -7.08 -5.14 3.39
N LEU A 45 -6.85 -3.84 3.25
CA LEU A 45 -6.67 -2.93 4.39
C LEU A 45 -7.62 -1.75 4.28
N LEU A 46 -8.14 -1.35 5.44
CA LEU A 46 -8.65 0.00 5.67
C LEU A 46 -7.62 0.75 6.51
N LEU A 47 -7.17 1.90 6.02
CA LEU A 47 -6.23 2.77 6.71
C LEU A 47 -6.82 4.16 6.91
N GLN A 48 -6.56 4.75 8.08
CA GLN A 48 -6.83 6.16 8.35
C GLN A 48 -5.54 6.96 8.15
N VAL A 49 -5.63 8.13 7.52
CA VAL A 49 -4.46 9.01 7.38
C VAL A 49 -4.16 9.68 8.71
N LYS A 50 -2.91 9.57 9.19
CA LYS A 50 -2.46 10.18 10.46
C LYS A 50 -1.61 11.43 10.26
N SER A 51 -1.06 11.63 9.06
CA SER A 51 -0.27 12.81 8.74
C SER A 51 -0.31 13.11 7.25
N HIS A 52 -0.24 14.40 6.95
CA HIS A 52 -0.23 14.97 5.62
C HIS A 52 1.00 15.86 5.45
N GLU A 53 1.52 15.90 4.23
CA GLU A 53 2.55 16.83 3.81
C GLU A 53 2.19 17.35 2.41
N GLY A 54 2.37 18.66 2.19
CA GLY A 54 2.03 19.33 0.94
C GLY A 54 0.53 19.60 0.76
N ASP A 55 0.22 20.50 -0.17
CA ASP A 55 -1.14 21.01 -0.44
C ASP A 55 -1.77 20.42 -1.71
N GLY A 56 -1.23 19.31 -2.21
CA GLY A 56 -1.67 18.65 -3.45
C GLY A 56 -2.86 17.72 -3.28
N VAL A 57 -3.03 16.77 -4.20
CA VAL A 57 -4.21 15.88 -4.30
C VAL A 57 -4.46 15.03 -3.05
N LEU A 58 -3.43 14.75 -2.24
CA LEU A 58 -3.57 13.99 -1.01
C LEU A 58 -3.87 14.85 0.24
N SER A 59 -3.79 16.18 0.16
CA SER A 59 -3.93 17.11 1.30
C SER A 59 -5.25 16.94 2.08
N GLU A 60 -6.23 16.39 1.40
CA GLU A 60 -7.61 16.35 1.82
C GLU A 60 -8.11 14.91 2.07
N VAL A 61 -7.26 13.90 1.88
CA VAL A 61 -7.60 12.48 2.06
C VAL A 61 -7.56 12.10 3.53
N ASN A 62 -8.60 11.46 4.06
CA ASN A 62 -8.61 10.96 5.45
C ASN A 62 -8.64 9.43 5.54
N TRP A 63 -9.01 8.74 4.47
CA TRP A 63 -9.04 7.28 4.40
C TRP A 63 -8.39 6.73 3.14
N ILE A 64 -7.77 5.57 3.29
CA ILE A 64 -7.16 4.81 2.21
C ILE A 64 -7.65 3.37 2.31
N GLN A 65 -8.17 2.84 1.20
CA GLN A 65 -8.50 1.43 1.09
C GLN A 65 -7.54 0.74 0.14
N ARG A 66 -6.98 -0.40 0.55
CA ARG A 66 -6.23 -1.32 -0.30
C ARG A 66 -7.08 -2.56 -0.54
N VAL A 67 -7.43 -2.82 -1.78
CA VAL A 67 -8.26 -3.97 -2.20
C VAL A 67 -7.72 -4.58 -3.48
N ASN A 68 -8.34 -5.68 -3.94
CA ASN A 68 -7.95 -6.38 -5.17
C ASN A 68 -6.44 -6.65 -5.24
N THR A 69 -5.89 -7.06 -4.10
CA THR A 69 -4.49 -7.45 -3.99
C THR A 69 -4.24 -8.72 -4.79
N ASP A 70 -3.07 -8.80 -5.42
CA ASP A 70 -2.56 -9.98 -6.13
C ASP A 70 -1.09 -10.16 -5.74
N GLY A 71 -0.76 -11.29 -5.11
CA GLY A 71 0.57 -11.62 -4.62
C GLY A 71 1.01 -10.88 -3.35
N GLY A 72 2.33 -10.77 -3.17
CA GLY A 72 2.97 -10.08 -2.04
C GLY A 72 3.09 -10.88 -0.74
N LYS A 73 2.49 -12.07 -0.62
CA LYS A 73 2.65 -12.91 0.57
C LYS A 73 4.09 -13.41 0.70
N SER A 74 4.58 -13.45 1.92
CA SER A 74 5.94 -13.91 2.20
C SER A 74 6.16 -15.37 1.73
N PRO A 75 7.32 -15.69 1.14
CA PRO A 75 7.62 -17.06 0.70
C PRO A 75 7.64 -18.05 1.87
N SER A 76 7.29 -19.31 1.60
CA SER A 76 7.21 -20.38 2.61
C SER A 76 8.57 -20.83 3.17
N GLY A 77 9.69 -20.35 2.61
CA GLY A 77 11.06 -20.72 3.01
C GLY A 77 11.53 -20.14 4.35
N GLY A 78 10.79 -19.18 4.92
CA GLY A 78 11.09 -18.60 6.23
C GLY A 78 12.45 -17.91 6.34
N CYS A 79 12.78 -17.46 7.54
CA CYS A 79 14.09 -16.89 7.87
C CYS A 79 14.89 -17.93 8.68
N ASP A 80 15.64 -18.80 8.01
CA ASP A 80 16.54 -19.77 8.65
C ASP A 80 18.02 -19.48 8.36
N HIS A 81 18.93 -20.29 8.94
CA HIS A 81 20.38 -20.11 8.76
C HIS A 81 20.83 -20.32 7.31
N THR A 82 20.11 -21.10 6.52
CA THR A 82 20.45 -21.34 5.10
C THR A 82 20.05 -20.17 4.20
N HIS A 83 19.07 -19.37 4.63
CA HIS A 83 18.61 -18.16 3.95
C HIS A 83 19.13 -16.87 4.61
N GLN A 84 20.21 -16.93 5.40
CA GLN A 84 20.77 -15.76 6.08
C GLN A 84 21.23 -14.70 5.08
N ASN A 85 20.86 -13.44 5.34
CA ASN A 85 21.13 -12.27 4.47
C ASN A 85 20.51 -12.36 3.07
N GLN A 86 19.56 -13.26 2.85
CA GLN A 86 18.83 -13.32 1.59
C GLN A 86 17.71 -12.28 1.58
N GLU A 87 17.68 -11.47 0.52
CA GLU A 87 16.55 -10.61 0.20
C GLU A 87 15.76 -11.24 -0.95
N ILE A 88 14.47 -11.46 -0.73
CA ILE A 88 13.55 -11.94 -1.76
C ILE A 88 12.57 -10.82 -2.07
N ARG A 89 12.57 -10.40 -3.34
CA ARG A 89 11.52 -9.52 -3.85
C ARG A 89 10.30 -10.37 -4.17
N VAL A 90 9.17 -10.00 -3.59
CA VAL A 90 7.87 -10.59 -3.90
C VAL A 90 7.05 -9.50 -4.55
N ASP A 91 6.70 -9.71 -5.82
CA ASP A 91 5.88 -8.78 -6.55
C ASP A 91 4.44 -8.80 -5.99
N TYR A 92 3.79 -7.64 -6.01
CA TYR A 92 2.36 -7.54 -5.77
C TYR A 92 1.76 -6.37 -6.53
N SER A 93 0.46 -6.47 -6.78
CA SER A 93 -0.37 -5.35 -7.22
C SER A 93 -1.57 -5.19 -6.29
N ALA A 94 -2.17 -4.00 -6.29
CA ALA A 94 -3.38 -3.70 -5.53
C ALA A 94 -4.05 -2.43 -6.06
N ASP A 95 -5.37 -2.35 -5.89
CA ASP A 95 -6.13 -1.12 -6.10
C ASP A 95 -6.13 -0.29 -4.81
N TYR A 96 -5.86 1.01 -4.96
CA TYR A 96 -5.87 1.97 -3.87
C TYR A 96 -6.93 3.04 -4.09
N TYR A 97 -7.84 3.16 -3.12
CA TYR A 97 -8.84 4.22 -3.08
C TYR A 97 -8.44 5.24 -2.03
N PHE A 98 -8.37 6.51 -2.43
CA PHE A 98 -8.09 7.65 -1.57
C PHE A 98 -9.34 8.51 -1.50
N TYR A 99 -9.89 8.72 -0.31
CA TYR A 99 -11.16 9.43 -0.18
C TYR A 99 -11.26 10.22 1.11
N LYS A 100 -12.20 11.18 1.06
CA LYS A 100 -12.82 11.78 2.24
C LYS A 100 -14.01 10.94 2.65
N GLN A 101 -14.08 10.57 3.91
CA GLN A 101 -15.35 10.18 4.53
C GLN A 101 -15.86 11.36 5.36
N GLU A 102 -17.10 11.79 5.08
CA GLU A 102 -17.83 12.81 5.84
C GLU A 102 -18.34 12.27 7.18
#